data_AF-A0A971S9U3-F1
#
_entry.id   AF-A0A971S9U3-F1
#
_cell.length_a   1.000
_cell.length_b   1.000
_cell.length_c   1.000
_cell.angle_alpha   90.00
_cell.angle_beta   90.00
_cell.angle_gamma   90.00
#
_symmetry.space_group_name_H-M   'P 1'
#
loop_
_entity.id
_entity.type
_entity.pdbx_description
1 polymer ?
#
loop_
_entity_poly.entity_id
_entity_poly.type
_entity_poly.pdbx_seq_one_letter_code
_entity_poly.pdbx_strand_id
1 'polypeptide(L)'
;MKKTIAILLGLAIMLGFGTMALATGADSTPQPTKSTYEFRFAVPDNIVPGQDVLLPVTFRTLTIGDEGYNNVRFEIVNTVAPAGGSVTFKAKDLANRTISFTNYGIYLPSPGFKLPAQYHETTDWTLNFSKSGTYVINFKAYDGNHYKIAEASRQIAVADGSFTCTIPEEIIAGQEITANVSFVTDYDFEDVHFEFAKTAGNGDVLFKARDSNGTWYTFVNRGVWGSDFDITAPYSESTPWKLTFSKAGKYTIKFRLVDSTGKVLIEDSESVTVKESADDEDEVEDEDKDDDGDVKCPGNTHGLKNALRNHLKHRKHWNEKARAQSTARLLELLQQRGISLEDLKELIKEMEEEIKKDKGSDEDYRILSRMYKLKGERYKTYINGKKVDFDVNPIVVNGRTLVPFRTIAEELGADVQWLGAEKKVIVTKGKTTVILVLGQDTAIIQKGNSKTRAKLDAPALLHNNRTMVPIRFLSESLGAKVDYYSEGSLVVIKT
;
A
#
# COMPACT_ATOMS: atom_id res chain seq x y z
N MET A 1 -35.66 -14.32 35.24
CA MET A 1 -37.07 -14.26 34.78
C MET A 1 -37.21 -12.98 33.97
N LYS A 2 -36.91 -12.99 32.66
CA LYS A 2 -37.86 -13.14 31.52
C LYS A 2 -39.11 -12.25 31.61
N LYS A 3 -39.14 -11.22 30.74
CA LYS A 3 -40.27 -10.59 30.01
C LYS A 3 -39.65 -9.37 29.29
N THR A 4 -39.10 -9.47 28.07
CA THR A 4 -39.72 -9.61 26.73
C THR A 4 -40.74 -8.51 26.42
N ILE A 5 -40.44 -7.66 25.43
CA ILE A 5 -41.28 -7.01 24.38
C ILE A 5 -40.25 -6.17 23.56
N ALA A 6 -39.81 -6.50 22.35
CA ALA A 6 -40.45 -6.80 21.05
C ALA A 6 -40.91 -5.55 20.26
N ILE A 7 -40.02 -5.13 19.35
CA ILE A 7 -40.20 -4.77 17.92
C ILE A 7 -41.59 -4.28 17.49
N LEU A 8 -41.63 -3.12 16.81
CA LEU A 8 -42.71 -2.74 15.91
C LEU A 8 -42.13 -2.22 14.58
N LEU A 9 -42.21 -3.10 13.58
CA LEU A 9 -42.19 -2.82 12.15
C LEU A 9 -43.54 -3.33 11.63
N GLY A 10 -44.29 -2.57 10.83
CA GLY A 10 -45.55 -3.08 10.28
C GLY A 10 -46.46 -2.04 9.65
N LEU A 11 -46.31 -1.87 8.35
CA LEU A 11 -47.25 -1.28 7.39
C LEU A 11 -48.52 -2.16 7.28
N ALA A 12 -49.74 -1.57 7.19
CA ALA A 12 -50.82 -1.93 6.24
C ALA A 12 -52.23 -1.45 6.68
N ILE A 13 -52.81 -0.57 5.85
CA ILE A 13 -54.15 -0.60 5.21
C ILE A 13 -55.30 -1.33 5.94
N MET A 14 -56.37 -0.58 6.27
CA MET A 14 -57.77 -1.05 6.17
C MET A 14 -58.78 0.10 6.04
N LEU A 15 -59.38 0.16 4.85
CA LEU A 15 -60.81 0.38 4.52
C LEU A 15 -61.73 0.99 5.59
N GLY A 16 -62.18 2.22 5.33
CA GLY A 16 -63.42 2.76 5.88
C GLY A 16 -64.47 2.93 4.78
N PHE A 17 -65.46 2.04 4.74
CA PHE A 17 -66.71 2.27 4.00
C PHE A 17 -67.58 3.25 4.79
N GLY A 18 -67.97 4.35 4.15
CA GLY A 18 -68.98 5.27 4.63
C GLY A 18 -69.76 5.79 3.43
N THR A 19 -70.91 5.19 3.17
CA THR A 19 -71.87 5.62 2.15
C THR A 19 -72.63 6.86 2.62
N MET A 20 -72.59 7.94 1.85
CA MET A 20 -73.73 8.86 1.74
C MET A 20 -73.70 9.53 0.37
N ALA A 21 -74.81 9.44 -0.35
CA ALA A 21 -74.93 9.86 -1.73
C ALA A 21 -75.55 11.26 -1.86
N LEU A 22 -75.08 11.95 -2.91
CA LEU A 22 -75.74 12.96 -3.75
C LEU A 22 -75.90 14.40 -3.22
N ALA A 23 -74.98 15.26 -3.68
CA ALA A 23 -75.32 16.59 -4.16
C ALA A 23 -74.63 16.83 -5.51
N THR A 24 -75.46 16.88 -6.57
CA THR A 24 -75.38 17.76 -7.75
C THR A 24 -74.03 17.94 -8.46
N GLY A 25 -73.99 17.45 -9.71
CA GLY A 25 -72.84 17.50 -10.62
C GLY A 25 -72.13 18.85 -10.67
N ALA A 26 -70.91 18.86 -10.15
CA ALA A 26 -69.82 19.57 -10.77
C ALA A 26 -69.14 18.59 -11.71
N ASP A 27 -68.94 19.00 -12.95
CA ASP A 27 -68.05 18.35 -13.90
C ASP A 27 -66.63 18.39 -13.31
N SER A 28 -66.30 17.45 -12.42
CA SER A 28 -64.99 17.36 -11.81
C SER A 28 -64.07 16.68 -12.81
N THR A 29 -63.65 17.45 -13.82
CA THR A 29 -62.44 17.11 -14.54
C THR A 29 -61.35 16.86 -13.49
N PRO A 30 -60.65 15.72 -13.52
CA PRO A 30 -59.55 15.47 -12.61
C PRO A 30 -58.59 16.66 -12.68
N GLN A 31 -58.29 17.29 -11.54
CA GLN A 31 -57.32 18.39 -11.56
C GLN A 31 -55.99 17.85 -12.06
N PRO A 32 -55.34 18.57 -12.99
CA PRO A 32 -54.08 18.11 -13.55
C PRO A 32 -53.05 17.99 -12.43
N THR A 33 -52.44 16.81 -12.36
CA THR A 33 -51.44 16.47 -11.35
C THR A 33 -50.08 17.08 -11.73
N LYS A 34 -49.36 17.62 -10.75
CA LYS A 34 -48.00 18.13 -10.98
C LYS A 34 -47.01 16.98 -11.08
N SER A 35 -46.11 17.04 -12.06
CA SER A 35 -44.91 16.20 -12.07
C SER A 35 -44.02 16.47 -10.85
N THR A 36 -43.29 15.46 -10.39
CA THR A 36 -42.20 15.59 -9.42
C THR A 36 -40.86 15.46 -10.12
N TYR A 37 -39.82 16.04 -9.53
CA TYR A 37 -38.50 16.12 -10.15
C TYR A 37 -37.41 15.79 -9.13
N GLU A 38 -36.26 15.39 -9.63
CA GLU A 38 -35.08 15.08 -8.82
C GLU A 38 -33.82 15.65 -9.48
N PHE A 39 -32.83 15.97 -8.65
CA PHE A 39 -31.45 16.17 -9.10
C PHE A 39 -30.67 14.88 -8.94
N ARG A 40 -29.81 14.59 -9.90
CA ARG A 40 -28.84 13.50 -9.84
C ARG A 40 -27.47 14.02 -10.23
N PHE A 41 -26.51 13.77 -9.35
CA PHE A 41 -25.10 14.05 -9.58
C PHE A 41 -24.25 13.13 -8.70
N ALA A 42 -23.09 12.78 -9.23
CA ALA A 42 -22.05 12.06 -8.52
C ALA A 42 -20.92 13.04 -8.20
N VAL A 43 -20.50 13.08 -6.94
CA VAL A 43 -19.37 13.91 -6.52
C VAL A 43 -18.10 13.19 -6.98
N PRO A 44 -17.19 13.85 -7.69
CA PRO A 44 -15.89 13.29 -8.02
C PRO A 44 -15.08 12.97 -6.77
N ASP A 45 -14.32 11.87 -6.82
CA ASP A 45 -13.38 11.53 -5.76
C ASP A 45 -12.13 12.42 -5.82
N ASN A 46 -11.37 12.45 -4.73
CA ASN A 46 -10.02 13.02 -4.62
C ASN A 46 -9.92 14.51 -5.02
N ILE A 47 -10.80 15.35 -4.47
CA ILE A 47 -10.81 16.79 -4.73
C ILE A 47 -9.79 17.52 -3.86
N VAL A 48 -8.94 18.35 -4.47
CA VAL A 48 -7.98 19.23 -3.78
C VAL A 48 -8.33 20.72 -3.97
N PRO A 49 -7.92 21.60 -3.03
CA PRO A 49 -8.14 23.03 -3.16
C PRO A 49 -7.47 23.61 -4.41
N GLY A 50 -8.05 24.69 -4.94
CA GLY A 50 -7.54 25.42 -6.11
C GLY A 50 -7.78 24.74 -7.45
N GLN A 51 -8.15 23.47 -7.48
CA GLN A 51 -8.44 22.73 -8.72
C GLN A 51 -9.89 22.93 -9.18
N ASP A 52 -10.07 23.10 -10.50
CA ASP A 52 -11.37 23.07 -11.15
C ASP A 52 -11.87 21.62 -11.29
N VAL A 53 -13.05 21.34 -10.74
CA VAL A 53 -13.69 20.04 -10.67
C VAL A 53 -14.99 20.04 -11.47
N LEU A 54 -15.12 19.14 -12.44
CA LEU A 54 -16.36 19.01 -13.21
C LEU A 54 -17.41 18.20 -12.44
N LEU A 55 -18.61 18.74 -12.31
CA LEU A 55 -19.77 18.15 -11.66
C LEU A 55 -20.98 18.22 -12.60
N PRO A 56 -21.23 17.19 -13.41
CA PRO A 56 -22.44 17.10 -14.21
C PRO A 56 -23.66 16.94 -13.29
N VAL A 57 -24.63 17.85 -13.40
CA VAL A 57 -25.87 17.82 -12.61
C VAL A 57 -27.06 17.62 -13.53
N THR A 58 -27.69 16.45 -13.42
CA THR A 58 -28.91 16.13 -14.15
C THR A 58 -30.13 16.55 -13.34
N PHE A 59 -31.03 17.30 -13.94
CA PHE A 59 -32.37 17.58 -13.40
C PHE A 59 -33.42 16.90 -14.27
N ARG A 60 -34.27 16.06 -13.68
CA ARG A 60 -35.21 15.23 -14.45
C ARG A 60 -36.50 14.95 -13.71
N THR A 61 -37.54 14.58 -14.46
CA THR A 61 -38.81 14.09 -13.91
C THR A 61 -38.57 12.78 -13.13
N LEU A 62 -39.04 12.73 -11.89
CA LEU A 62 -39.05 11.54 -11.04
C LEU A 62 -40.38 10.78 -11.19
N THR A 63 -41.50 11.51 -11.12
CA THR A 63 -42.85 10.97 -11.37
C THR A 63 -43.57 11.91 -12.32
N ILE A 64 -44.06 11.36 -13.43
CA ILE A 64 -44.77 12.13 -14.45
C ILE A 64 -46.21 12.41 -13.98
N GLY A 65 -46.60 13.68 -14.03
CA GLY A 65 -47.98 14.15 -13.89
C GLY A 65 -48.47 14.77 -15.21
N ASP A 66 -49.60 15.44 -15.15
CA ASP A 66 -50.24 16.10 -16.28
C ASP A 66 -49.56 17.43 -16.67
N GLU A 67 -48.91 18.10 -15.72
CA GLU A 67 -48.26 19.39 -15.95
C GLU A 67 -46.98 19.60 -15.12
N GLY A 68 -46.10 20.49 -15.60
CA GLY A 68 -44.89 20.92 -14.90
C GLY A 68 -45.06 22.27 -14.20
N TYR A 69 -44.01 23.10 -14.19
CA TYR A 69 -43.96 24.37 -13.44
C TYR A 69 -43.56 25.54 -14.33
N ASN A 70 -44.04 26.74 -13.99
CA ASN A 70 -43.68 27.98 -14.67
C ASN A 70 -42.72 28.80 -13.79
N ASN A 71 -41.86 29.60 -14.45
CA ASN A 71 -40.90 30.49 -13.79
C ASN A 71 -39.97 29.76 -12.82
N VAL A 72 -39.49 28.60 -13.23
CA VAL A 72 -38.61 27.78 -12.39
C VAL A 72 -37.24 28.42 -12.29
N ARG A 73 -36.69 28.46 -11.09
CA ARG A 73 -35.31 28.87 -10.82
C ARG A 73 -34.54 27.82 -10.02
N PHE A 74 -33.23 27.85 -10.18
CA PHE A 74 -32.31 26.97 -9.47
C PHE A 74 -31.48 27.78 -8.49
N GLU A 75 -31.42 27.34 -7.24
CA GLU A 75 -30.55 27.91 -6.22
C GLU A 75 -29.46 26.91 -5.88
N ILE A 76 -28.21 27.37 -5.94
CA ILE A 76 -27.03 26.58 -5.65
C ILE A 76 -26.40 27.18 -4.40
N VAL A 77 -26.30 26.38 -3.34
CA VAL A 77 -25.90 26.88 -2.01
C VAL A 77 -24.92 25.93 -1.36
N ASN A 78 -23.81 26.50 -0.92
CA ASN A 78 -22.89 25.89 0.02
C ASN A 78 -23.36 26.20 1.46
N THR A 79 -23.88 25.20 2.17
CA THR A 79 -24.43 25.37 3.53
C THR A 79 -23.44 25.07 4.63
N VAL A 80 -22.35 24.37 4.32
CA VAL A 80 -21.29 24.02 5.28
C VAL A 80 -19.96 24.21 4.58
N ALA A 81 -19.03 24.91 5.22
CA ALA A 81 -17.67 25.09 4.73
C ALA A 81 -16.69 25.05 5.91
N PRO A 82 -15.44 24.65 5.70
CA PRO A 82 -14.38 24.84 6.68
C PRO A 82 -14.15 26.34 6.95
N ALA A 83 -13.53 26.67 8.08
CA ALA A 83 -13.34 28.06 8.50
C ALA A 83 -12.53 28.87 7.46
N GLY A 84 -13.18 29.90 6.90
CA GLY A 84 -12.62 30.71 5.82
C GLY A 84 -12.45 29.97 4.49
N GLY A 85 -13.12 28.83 4.31
CA GLY A 85 -13.23 28.12 3.03
C GLY A 85 -14.41 28.62 2.21
N SER A 86 -14.28 28.48 0.89
CA SER A 86 -15.32 28.86 -0.08
C SER A 86 -15.30 27.90 -1.26
N VAL A 87 -16.43 27.82 -1.97
CA VAL A 87 -16.53 27.11 -3.24
C VAL A 87 -17.08 28.05 -4.31
N THR A 88 -16.41 28.09 -5.45
CA THR A 88 -16.87 28.82 -6.63
C THR A 88 -17.51 27.84 -7.58
N PHE A 89 -18.71 28.18 -8.05
CA PHE A 89 -19.44 27.44 -9.08
C PHE A 89 -19.36 28.21 -10.38
N LYS A 90 -19.14 27.50 -11.48
CA LYS A 90 -19.19 28.02 -12.84
C LYS A 90 -20.03 27.09 -13.70
N ALA A 91 -20.84 27.63 -14.60
CA ALA A 91 -21.54 26.84 -15.61
C ALA A 91 -21.81 27.71 -16.85
N LYS A 92 -22.42 27.12 -17.87
CA LYS A 92 -22.92 27.85 -19.02
C LYS A 92 -24.45 27.83 -19.01
N ASP A 93 -25.06 28.98 -19.29
CA ASP A 93 -26.51 29.06 -19.52
C ASP A 93 -26.88 28.63 -20.95
N LEU A 94 -28.18 28.63 -21.27
CA LEU A 94 -28.67 28.27 -22.61
C LEU A 94 -28.20 29.22 -23.73
N ALA A 95 -27.71 30.42 -23.37
CA ALA A 95 -27.09 31.36 -24.30
C ALA A 95 -25.57 31.20 -24.38
N ASN A 96 -25.02 30.11 -23.81
CA ASN A 96 -23.60 29.79 -23.75
C ASN A 96 -22.75 30.84 -23.02
N ARG A 97 -23.37 31.63 -22.13
CA ARG A 97 -22.67 32.60 -21.28
C ARG A 97 -22.17 31.90 -20.02
N THR A 98 -20.92 32.18 -19.65
CA THR A 98 -20.37 31.69 -18.38
C THR A 98 -21.00 32.45 -17.23
N ILE A 99 -21.67 31.71 -16.35
CA ILE A 99 -22.12 32.20 -15.05
C ILE A 99 -21.12 31.76 -14.00
N SER A 100 -20.89 32.59 -12.98
CA SER A 100 -20.04 32.24 -11.86
C SER A 100 -20.51 32.89 -10.57
N PHE A 101 -20.45 32.15 -9.47
CA PHE A 101 -20.78 32.64 -8.15
C PHE A 101 -20.05 31.85 -7.07
N THR A 102 -19.85 32.47 -5.91
CA THR A 102 -19.11 31.87 -4.79
C THR A 102 -20.06 31.66 -3.62
N ASN A 103 -20.08 30.43 -3.09
CA ASN A 103 -20.93 29.91 -2.01
C ASN A 103 -22.45 29.94 -2.26
N TYR A 104 -22.98 30.94 -2.94
CA TYR A 104 -24.41 31.06 -3.23
C TYR A 104 -24.62 31.68 -4.61
N GLY A 105 -25.55 31.13 -5.37
CA GLY A 105 -26.00 31.74 -6.62
C GLY A 105 -27.34 31.23 -7.10
N ILE A 106 -27.94 32.04 -7.97
CA ILE A 106 -29.19 31.71 -8.66
C ILE A 106 -28.85 31.42 -10.11
N TYR A 107 -29.25 30.25 -10.58
CA TYR A 107 -29.18 29.85 -11.98
C TYR A 107 -30.56 29.88 -12.62
N LEU A 108 -30.62 30.57 -13.77
CA LEU A 108 -31.79 30.67 -14.62
C LEU A 108 -31.37 30.20 -16.01
N PRO A 109 -31.83 29.03 -16.49
CA PRO A 109 -31.53 28.57 -17.84
C PRO A 109 -31.97 29.59 -18.90
N SER A 110 -33.15 30.19 -18.69
CA SER A 110 -33.67 31.32 -19.44
C SER A 110 -34.65 32.14 -18.59
N PRO A 111 -34.88 33.42 -18.90
CA PRO A 111 -35.93 34.21 -18.25
C PRO A 111 -37.31 33.55 -18.41
N GLY A 112 -38.02 33.34 -17.30
CA GLY A 112 -39.36 32.73 -17.31
C GLY A 112 -39.36 31.24 -17.67
N PHE A 113 -38.25 30.53 -17.40
CA PHE A 113 -38.07 29.12 -17.74
C PHE A 113 -39.30 28.27 -17.35
N LYS A 114 -39.90 27.62 -18.36
CA LYS A 114 -41.03 26.70 -18.20
C LYS A 114 -40.48 25.28 -18.14
N LEU A 115 -40.72 24.61 -17.01
CA LEU A 115 -40.36 23.23 -16.80
C LEU A 115 -41.51 22.34 -17.28
N PRO A 116 -41.37 21.55 -18.36
CA PRO A 116 -42.42 20.65 -18.84
C PRO A 116 -42.62 19.45 -17.92
N ALA A 117 -43.78 18.78 -18.01
CA ALA A 117 -44.13 17.61 -17.20
C ALA A 117 -43.10 16.47 -17.30
N GLN A 118 -42.59 16.24 -18.52
CA GLN A 118 -41.46 15.35 -18.79
C GLN A 118 -40.23 16.18 -19.15
N TYR A 119 -39.18 16.09 -18.34
CA TYR A 119 -37.95 16.85 -18.51
C TYR A 119 -36.74 15.98 -18.16
N HIS A 120 -35.63 16.21 -18.88
CA HIS A 120 -34.35 15.59 -18.62
C HIS A 120 -33.25 16.44 -19.24
N GLU A 121 -32.45 17.11 -18.41
CA GLU A 121 -31.28 17.87 -18.88
C GLU A 121 -30.13 17.73 -17.90
N THR A 122 -28.91 17.82 -18.42
CA THR A 122 -27.67 17.82 -17.63
C THR A 122 -26.92 19.13 -17.86
N THR A 123 -26.60 19.83 -16.78
CA THR A 123 -25.74 21.01 -16.81
C THR A 123 -24.37 20.67 -16.22
N ASP A 124 -23.32 20.95 -16.98
CA ASP A 124 -21.94 20.77 -16.53
C ASP A 124 -21.51 21.96 -15.66
N TRP A 125 -21.36 21.69 -14.36
CA TRP A 125 -20.83 22.66 -13.40
C TRP A 125 -19.34 22.46 -13.20
N THR A 126 -18.57 23.54 -13.11
CA THR A 126 -17.19 23.53 -12.65
C THR A 126 -17.12 24.13 -11.26
N LEU A 127 -16.61 23.37 -10.30
CA LEU A 127 -16.47 23.75 -8.90
C LEU A 127 -14.98 24.00 -8.59
N ASN A 128 -14.68 25.01 -7.80
CA ASN A 128 -13.33 25.28 -7.31
C ASN A 128 -13.38 25.58 -5.81
N PHE A 129 -12.69 24.78 -5.00
CA PHE A 129 -12.69 24.89 -3.55
C PHE A 129 -11.46 25.62 -3.07
N SER A 130 -11.60 26.58 -2.15
CA SER A 130 -10.47 27.40 -1.71
C SER A 130 -9.66 26.80 -0.56
N LYS A 131 -10.18 25.75 0.11
CA LYS A 131 -9.56 25.09 1.26
C LYS A 131 -10.00 23.64 1.38
N SER A 132 -9.18 22.81 2.00
CA SER A 132 -9.54 21.46 2.42
C SER A 132 -10.57 21.48 3.55
N GLY A 133 -11.31 20.38 3.67
CA GLY A 133 -12.35 20.20 4.66
C GLY A 133 -13.66 19.70 4.06
N THR A 134 -14.71 19.72 4.87
CA THR A 134 -16.03 19.25 4.46
C THR A 134 -16.89 20.40 3.96
N TYR A 135 -17.43 20.24 2.76
CA TYR A 135 -18.41 21.14 2.17
C TYR A 135 -19.77 20.44 2.05
N VAL A 136 -20.87 21.18 2.14
CA VAL A 136 -22.21 20.65 1.83
C VAL A 136 -22.86 21.53 0.78
N ILE A 137 -23.01 20.98 -0.41
CA ILE A 137 -23.58 21.67 -1.57
C ILE A 137 -25.01 21.22 -1.78
N ASN A 138 -25.89 22.17 -2.06
CA ASN A 138 -27.32 21.96 -2.26
C ASN A 138 -27.72 22.57 -3.60
N PHE A 139 -28.38 21.75 -4.41
CA PHE A 139 -29.11 22.20 -5.59
C PHE A 139 -30.59 22.18 -5.26
N LYS A 140 -31.26 23.32 -5.41
CA LYS A 140 -32.69 23.48 -5.11
C LYS A 140 -33.40 24.04 -6.33
N ALA A 141 -34.59 23.56 -6.61
CA ALA A 141 -35.49 24.12 -7.62
C ALA A 141 -36.71 24.72 -6.95
N TYR A 142 -37.10 25.92 -7.38
CA TYR A 142 -38.28 26.63 -6.90
C TYR A 142 -39.16 27.06 -8.07
N ASP A 143 -40.48 27.06 -7.86
CA ASP A 143 -41.42 27.65 -8.82
C ASP A 143 -41.48 29.18 -8.67
N GLY A 144 -42.29 29.84 -9.51
CA GLY A 144 -42.47 31.29 -9.46
C GLY A 144 -43.01 31.84 -8.13
N ASN A 145 -43.69 31.00 -7.33
CA ASN A 145 -44.21 31.34 -6.01
C ASN A 145 -43.26 30.97 -4.87
N HIS A 146 -42.03 30.52 -5.21
CA HIS A 146 -41.01 30.06 -4.27
C HIS A 146 -41.38 28.78 -3.50
N TYR A 147 -42.29 27.97 -4.03
CA TYR A 147 -42.48 26.60 -3.52
C TYR A 147 -41.36 25.71 -4.03
N LYS A 148 -40.78 24.92 -3.12
CA LYS A 148 -39.69 23.99 -3.44
C LYS A 148 -40.22 22.84 -4.29
N ILE A 149 -39.67 22.70 -5.50
CA ILE A 149 -40.00 21.64 -6.45
C ILE A 149 -39.14 20.40 -6.16
N ALA A 150 -37.84 20.61 -5.94
CA ALA A 150 -36.88 19.55 -5.71
C ALA A 150 -35.66 20.09 -4.96
N GLU A 151 -34.94 19.20 -4.28
CA GLU A 151 -33.67 19.50 -3.63
C GLU A 151 -32.80 18.26 -3.62
N ALA A 152 -31.50 18.45 -3.77
CA ALA A 152 -30.51 17.45 -3.48
C ALA A 152 -29.31 18.08 -2.80
N SER A 153 -28.82 17.38 -1.77
CA SER A 153 -27.68 17.79 -0.97
C SER A 153 -26.60 16.73 -1.05
N ARG A 154 -25.35 17.16 -1.20
CA ARG A 154 -24.19 16.28 -1.09
C ARG A 154 -23.12 16.90 -0.20
N GLN A 155 -22.60 16.05 0.66
CA GLN A 155 -21.35 16.32 1.37
C GLN A 155 -20.19 16.02 0.44
N ILE A 156 -19.22 16.92 0.40
CA ILE A 156 -18.00 16.81 -0.40
C ILE A 156 -16.82 16.95 0.55
N ALA A 157 -15.93 15.96 0.54
CA ALA A 157 -14.66 16.04 1.23
C ALA A 157 -13.61 16.59 0.26
N VAL A 158 -12.98 17.70 0.64
CA VAL A 158 -11.82 18.26 -0.06
C VAL A 158 -10.59 17.93 0.79
N ALA A 159 -9.66 17.17 0.24
CA ALA A 159 -8.48 16.71 0.95
C ALA A 159 -7.32 17.70 0.80
N ASP A 160 -6.37 17.69 1.74
CA ASP A 160 -5.15 18.51 1.65
C ASP A 160 -4.23 18.06 0.49
N GLY A 161 -4.44 16.86 -0.04
CA GLY A 161 -3.79 16.35 -1.23
C GLY A 161 -4.53 15.12 -1.76
N SER A 162 -4.12 14.62 -2.91
CA SER A 162 -4.80 13.52 -3.61
C SER A 162 -3.79 12.64 -4.34
N PHE A 163 -3.97 11.33 -4.25
CA PHE A 163 -3.38 10.37 -5.17
C PHE A 163 -4.32 10.07 -6.34
N THR A 164 -3.73 9.96 -7.53
CA THR A 164 -4.40 9.40 -8.70
C THR A 164 -3.55 8.28 -9.27
N CYS A 165 -4.20 7.23 -9.77
CA CYS A 165 -3.53 6.11 -10.42
C CYS A 165 -4.20 5.85 -11.76
N THR A 166 -3.63 6.40 -12.84
CA THR A 166 -4.19 6.20 -14.18
C THR A 166 -3.69 4.89 -14.75
N ILE A 167 -4.62 3.98 -15.04
CA ILE A 167 -4.36 2.62 -15.51
C ILE A 167 -5.05 2.43 -16.88
N PRO A 168 -4.50 1.62 -17.80
CA PRO A 168 -5.17 1.29 -19.07
C PRO A 168 -6.54 0.64 -18.86
N GLU A 169 -7.48 0.89 -19.78
CA GLU A 169 -8.84 0.34 -19.72
C GLU A 169 -8.88 -1.18 -19.79
N GLU A 170 -7.99 -1.78 -20.57
CA GLU A 170 -7.88 -3.23 -20.72
C GLU A 170 -6.61 -3.76 -20.08
N ILE A 171 -6.79 -4.69 -19.15
CA ILE A 171 -5.72 -5.33 -18.42
C ILE A 171 -5.96 -6.83 -18.48
N ILE A 172 -4.96 -7.56 -18.95
CA ILE A 172 -4.98 -9.01 -18.99
C ILE A 172 -4.11 -9.53 -17.85
N ALA A 173 -4.60 -10.55 -17.14
CA ALA A 173 -3.83 -11.21 -16.09
C ALA A 173 -2.47 -11.68 -16.63
N GLY A 174 -1.41 -11.46 -15.86
CA GLY A 174 -0.03 -11.80 -16.24
C GLY A 174 0.68 -10.74 -17.11
N GLN A 175 -0.04 -9.78 -17.69
CA GLN A 175 0.58 -8.72 -18.49
C GLN A 175 1.18 -7.61 -17.61
N GLU A 176 2.39 -7.15 -17.96
CA GLU A 176 2.96 -5.93 -17.40
C GLU A 176 2.34 -4.71 -18.10
N ILE A 177 1.64 -3.89 -17.33
CA ILE A 177 1.05 -2.63 -17.78
C ILE A 177 1.77 -1.44 -17.15
N THR A 178 1.58 -0.24 -17.71
CA THR A 178 2.09 1.01 -17.11
C THR A 178 0.95 1.74 -16.44
N ALA A 179 1.10 2.09 -15.17
CA ALA A 179 0.17 2.91 -14.40
C ALA A 179 0.87 4.20 -13.97
N ASN A 180 0.27 5.35 -14.23
CA ASN A 180 0.84 6.63 -13.79
C ASN A 180 0.27 6.96 -12.40
N VAL A 181 1.13 6.87 -11.39
CA VAL A 181 0.79 7.22 -10.01
C VAL A 181 1.21 8.66 -9.78
N SER A 182 0.23 9.52 -9.49
CA SER A 182 0.45 10.94 -9.24
C SER A 182 0.03 11.31 -7.83
N PHE A 183 0.72 12.30 -7.26
CA PHE A 183 0.33 12.95 -6.02
C PHE A 183 0.33 14.46 -6.22
N VAL A 184 -0.77 15.11 -5.83
CA VAL A 184 -0.93 16.56 -5.91
C VAL A 184 -1.35 17.12 -4.56
N THR A 185 -0.80 18.27 -4.19
CA THR A 185 -1.19 18.99 -2.98
C THR A 185 -0.86 20.48 -3.09
N ASP A 186 -1.68 21.29 -2.42
CA ASP A 186 -1.43 22.73 -2.19
C ASP A 186 -1.18 23.00 -0.70
N TYR A 187 -0.70 21.98 0.03
CA TYR A 187 -0.38 22.01 1.45
C TYR A 187 1.03 21.47 1.73
N ASP A 188 1.72 22.06 2.70
CA ASP A 188 3.06 21.65 3.11
C ASP A 188 3.01 20.43 4.04
N PHE A 189 3.87 19.45 3.83
CA PHE A 189 4.02 18.28 4.71
C PHE A 189 5.49 18.10 5.11
N GLU A 190 5.73 17.74 6.38
CA GLU A 190 7.07 17.49 6.91
C GLU A 190 7.21 16.01 7.31
N ASP A 191 8.40 15.44 7.09
CA ASP A 191 8.76 14.07 7.47
C ASP A 191 7.72 12.99 7.05
N VAL A 192 7.33 12.99 5.77
CA VAL A 192 6.33 12.06 5.21
C VAL A 192 6.92 11.04 4.24
N HIS A 193 6.22 9.93 4.02
CA HIS A 193 6.49 8.96 2.95
C HIS A 193 5.20 8.43 2.31
N PHE A 194 5.35 7.79 1.15
CA PHE A 194 4.22 7.19 0.43
C PHE A 194 4.10 5.70 0.75
N GLU A 195 2.91 5.24 1.11
CA GLU A 195 2.58 3.81 1.19
C GLU A 195 1.57 3.43 0.11
N PHE A 196 1.60 2.18 -0.32
CA PHE A 196 0.61 1.64 -1.24
C PHE A 196 0.30 0.17 -0.95
N ALA A 197 -0.94 -0.24 -1.19
CA ALA A 197 -1.37 -1.62 -0.98
C ALA A 197 -2.58 -2.04 -1.82
N LYS A 198 -2.53 -3.24 -2.42
CA LYS A 198 -3.71 -4.03 -2.80
C LYS A 198 -4.48 -4.42 -1.54
N THR A 199 -5.67 -3.87 -1.38
CA THR A 199 -6.56 -4.13 -0.23
C THR A 199 -7.72 -5.08 -0.57
N ALA A 200 -8.02 -5.27 -1.85
CA ALA A 200 -9.00 -6.25 -2.33
C ALA A 200 -8.58 -6.87 -3.68
N GLY A 201 -9.11 -8.06 -3.98
CA GLY A 201 -8.82 -8.84 -5.19
C GLY A 201 -8.12 -10.17 -4.91
N ASN A 202 -8.50 -11.22 -5.65
CA ASN A 202 -8.12 -12.62 -5.37
C ASN A 202 -6.72 -13.03 -5.90
N GLY A 203 -6.10 -12.21 -6.76
CA GLY A 203 -4.71 -12.38 -7.21
C GLY A 203 -3.74 -11.40 -6.54
N ASP A 204 -2.48 -11.49 -6.92
CA ASP A 204 -1.42 -10.60 -6.48
C ASP A 204 -1.23 -9.45 -7.48
N VAL A 205 -0.84 -8.30 -6.95
CA VAL A 205 -0.41 -7.15 -7.76
C VAL A 205 1.07 -6.95 -7.55
N LEU A 206 1.86 -7.06 -8.61
CA LEU A 206 3.26 -6.67 -8.62
C LEU A 206 3.34 -5.17 -8.94
N PHE A 207 3.97 -4.40 -8.08
CA PHE A 207 4.28 -2.99 -8.29
C PHE A 207 5.76 -2.85 -8.58
N LYS A 208 6.12 -2.20 -9.67
CA LYS A 208 7.52 -1.86 -9.96
C LYS A 208 7.62 -0.38 -10.28
N ALA A 209 8.56 0.30 -9.64
CA ALA A 209 8.80 1.71 -9.89
C ALA A 209 10.30 1.99 -9.86
N ARG A 210 10.69 3.10 -10.48
CA ARG A 210 12.08 3.49 -10.67
C ARG A 210 12.35 4.77 -9.88
N ASP A 211 13.40 4.78 -9.05
CA ASP A 211 13.80 5.99 -8.34
C ASP A 211 14.51 7.00 -9.26
N SER A 212 14.82 8.18 -8.73
CA SER A 212 15.54 9.26 -9.43
C SER A 212 16.95 8.85 -9.87
N ASN A 213 17.56 7.85 -9.24
CA ASN A 213 18.86 7.29 -9.63
C ASN A 213 18.73 6.20 -10.70
N GLY A 214 17.51 5.88 -11.11
CA GLY A 214 17.23 4.90 -12.13
C GLY A 214 17.21 3.45 -11.63
N THR A 215 17.18 3.23 -10.32
CA THR A 215 17.11 1.89 -9.69
C THR A 215 15.66 1.41 -9.67
N TRP A 216 15.43 0.18 -10.12
CA TRP A 216 14.11 -0.46 -10.04
C TRP A 216 13.88 -1.10 -8.69
N TYR A 217 12.71 -0.85 -8.12
CA TYR A 217 12.20 -1.55 -6.94
C TYR A 217 10.94 -2.30 -7.32
N THR A 218 10.76 -3.46 -6.70
CA THR A 218 9.63 -4.35 -6.95
C THR A 218 8.99 -4.70 -5.62
N PHE A 219 7.67 -4.59 -5.57
CA PHE A 219 6.86 -4.85 -4.40
C PHE A 219 5.68 -5.74 -4.76
N VAL A 220 5.29 -6.63 -3.86
CA VAL A 220 4.13 -7.53 -4.08
C VAL A 220 3.05 -7.12 -3.10
N ASN A 221 1.88 -6.77 -3.64
CA ASN A 221 0.69 -6.33 -2.95
C ASN A 221 0.82 -5.07 -2.09
N ARG A 222 1.98 -4.72 -1.55
CA ARG A 222 2.16 -3.49 -0.77
C ARG A 222 3.62 -3.07 -0.70
N GLY A 223 3.85 -1.79 -0.42
CA GLY A 223 5.19 -1.26 -0.20
C GLY A 223 5.17 0.17 0.32
N VAL A 224 6.39 0.68 0.54
CA VAL A 224 6.68 2.07 0.90
C VAL A 224 7.59 2.63 -0.18
N TRP A 225 7.32 3.84 -0.63
CA TRP A 225 8.08 4.55 -1.65
C TRP A 225 8.69 5.82 -1.06
N GLY A 226 10.02 5.94 -1.18
CA GLY A 226 10.81 7.00 -0.58
C GLY A 226 11.33 6.67 0.83
N SER A 227 12.29 7.47 1.30
CA SER A 227 12.57 7.68 2.73
C SER A 227 11.82 8.94 3.16
N ASP A 228 11.55 9.12 4.47
CA ASP A 228 10.88 10.32 4.98
C ASP A 228 11.44 11.61 4.36
N PHE A 229 10.56 12.47 3.85
CA PHE A 229 10.88 13.69 3.11
C PHE A 229 9.83 14.78 3.33
N ASP A 230 10.21 16.04 3.07
CA ASP A 230 9.29 17.18 3.12
C ASP A 230 8.67 17.45 1.74
N ILE A 231 7.39 17.82 1.73
CA ILE A 231 6.65 18.27 0.55
C ILE A 231 6.33 19.75 0.74
N THR A 232 6.80 20.60 -0.18
CA THR A 232 6.45 22.03 -0.20
C THR A 232 5.44 22.31 -1.31
N ALA A 233 4.34 22.97 -0.96
CA ALA A 233 3.29 23.36 -1.87
C ALA A 233 3.69 24.55 -2.76
N PRO A 234 3.17 24.63 -4.01
CA PRO A 234 2.36 23.61 -4.67
C PRO A 234 3.23 22.43 -5.12
N TYR A 235 2.76 21.21 -4.89
CA TYR A 235 3.45 19.99 -5.29
C TYR A 235 2.58 19.17 -6.23
N SER A 236 3.18 18.72 -7.34
CA SER A 236 2.51 17.88 -8.33
C SER A 236 3.55 17.01 -9.01
N GLU A 237 3.56 15.72 -8.66
CA GLU A 237 4.48 14.74 -9.25
C GLU A 237 3.70 13.55 -9.80
N SER A 238 4.19 12.99 -10.91
CA SER A 238 3.62 11.81 -11.56
C SER A 238 4.73 10.85 -11.95
N THR A 239 4.62 9.61 -11.48
CA THR A 239 5.63 8.57 -11.71
C THR A 239 5.03 7.39 -12.47
N PRO A 240 5.69 6.88 -13.52
CA PRO A 240 5.22 5.70 -14.26
C PRO A 240 5.64 4.42 -13.53
N TRP A 241 4.65 3.68 -13.04
CA TRP A 241 4.81 2.39 -12.38
C TRP A 241 4.49 1.29 -13.39
N LYS A 242 5.14 0.14 -13.24
CA LYS A 242 4.77 -1.09 -13.94
C LYS A 242 3.97 -1.96 -12.99
N LEU A 243 2.74 -2.31 -13.38
CA LEU A 243 1.86 -3.18 -12.62
C LEU A 243 1.66 -4.50 -13.36
N THR A 244 1.59 -5.60 -12.62
CA THR A 244 1.18 -6.91 -13.15
C THR A 244 0.20 -7.54 -12.20
N PHE A 245 -0.95 -7.96 -12.71
CA PHE A 245 -2.01 -8.61 -11.92
C PHE A 245 -1.96 -10.11 -12.18
N SER A 246 -1.84 -10.95 -11.16
CA SER A 246 -1.62 -12.38 -11.36
C SER A 246 -2.87 -13.16 -11.76
N LYS A 247 -4.06 -12.58 -11.60
CA LYS A 247 -5.35 -13.20 -11.94
C LYS A 247 -6.34 -12.17 -12.47
N ALA A 248 -7.33 -12.65 -13.23
CA ALA A 248 -8.51 -11.87 -13.54
C ALA A 248 -9.33 -11.55 -12.28
N GLY A 249 -10.15 -10.52 -12.37
CA GLY A 249 -11.05 -10.08 -11.32
C GLY A 249 -10.93 -8.60 -10.98
N LYS A 250 -11.69 -8.19 -9.96
CA LYS A 250 -11.72 -6.81 -9.47
C LYS A 250 -10.75 -6.63 -8.29
N TYR A 251 -9.91 -5.63 -8.37
CA TYR A 251 -8.90 -5.26 -7.40
C TYR A 251 -9.17 -3.86 -6.84
N THR A 252 -8.69 -3.62 -5.63
CA THR A 252 -8.63 -2.27 -5.05
C THR A 252 -7.22 -2.01 -4.55
N ILE A 253 -6.62 -0.93 -5.05
CA ILE A 253 -5.28 -0.46 -4.65
C ILE A 253 -5.47 0.82 -3.86
N LYS A 254 -4.84 0.92 -2.68
CA LYS A 254 -4.81 2.14 -1.88
C LYS A 254 -3.44 2.79 -1.95
N PHE A 255 -3.41 4.11 -1.96
CA PHE A 255 -2.20 4.94 -1.83
C PHE A 255 -2.39 5.87 -0.62
N ARG A 256 -1.32 6.09 0.13
CA ARG A 256 -1.34 6.87 1.37
C ARG A 256 -0.14 7.78 1.49
N LEU A 257 -0.36 8.95 2.06
CA LEU A 257 0.69 9.79 2.63
C LEU A 257 0.69 9.58 4.14
N VAL A 258 1.84 9.22 4.68
CA VAL A 258 2.00 8.85 6.09
C VAL A 258 3.13 9.67 6.71
N ASP A 259 2.92 10.19 7.92
CA ASP A 259 3.98 10.91 8.65
C ASP A 259 4.96 9.97 9.37
N SER A 260 6.04 10.52 9.90
CA SER A 260 7.07 9.79 10.65
C SER A 260 6.57 9.04 11.89
N THR A 261 5.36 9.35 12.38
CA THR A 261 4.72 8.64 13.50
C THR A 261 3.88 7.43 13.03
N GLY A 262 3.69 7.28 11.72
CA GLY A 262 2.83 6.27 11.11
C GLY A 262 1.37 6.70 10.97
N LYS A 263 1.04 7.99 11.17
CA LYS A 263 -0.32 8.50 11.00
C LYS A 263 -0.59 8.75 9.51
N VAL A 264 -1.69 8.18 9.03
CA VAL A 264 -2.19 8.43 7.67
C VAL A 264 -2.76 9.84 7.59
N LEU A 265 -2.17 10.67 6.73
CA LEU A 265 -2.59 12.05 6.48
C LEU A 265 -3.55 12.13 5.29
N ILE A 266 -3.24 11.40 4.21
CA ILE A 266 -4.05 11.31 2.99
C ILE A 266 -4.17 9.84 2.60
N GLU A 267 -5.35 9.40 2.15
CA GLU A 267 -5.58 8.07 1.61
C GLU A 267 -6.56 8.15 0.44
N ASP A 268 -6.19 7.59 -0.70
CA ASP A 268 -7.10 7.38 -1.83
C ASP A 268 -7.01 5.94 -2.33
N SER A 269 -8.00 5.53 -3.12
CA SER A 269 -8.07 4.17 -3.65
C SER A 269 -8.51 4.12 -5.10
N GLU A 270 -7.94 3.19 -5.85
CA GLU A 270 -8.24 2.90 -7.24
C GLU A 270 -8.84 1.50 -7.39
N SER A 271 -9.88 1.37 -8.21
CA SER A 271 -10.54 0.08 -8.47
C SER A 271 -10.24 -0.40 -9.89
N VAL A 272 -9.66 -1.59 -10.00
CA VAL A 272 -9.13 -2.11 -11.25
C VAL A 272 -9.83 -3.40 -11.63
N THR A 273 -10.23 -3.57 -12.89
CA THR A 273 -10.81 -4.83 -13.40
C THR A 273 -9.86 -5.47 -14.39
N VAL A 274 -9.53 -6.74 -14.16
CA VAL A 274 -8.56 -7.51 -14.94
C VAL A 274 -9.28 -8.67 -15.63
N LYS A 275 -9.03 -8.86 -16.93
CA LYS A 275 -9.58 -9.94 -17.75
C LYS A 275 -8.68 -11.18 -17.73
N GLU A 276 -9.27 -12.33 -18.04
CA GLU A 276 -8.51 -13.58 -18.25
C GLU A 276 -7.68 -13.51 -19.53
N SER A 277 -6.58 -14.26 -19.58
CA SER A 277 -5.79 -14.45 -20.79
C SER A 277 -6.56 -15.36 -21.76
N ALA A 278 -6.61 -14.99 -23.03
CA ALA A 278 -7.34 -15.73 -24.07
C ALA A 278 -6.67 -17.04 -24.52
N ASP A 279 -5.59 -17.48 -23.84
CA ASP A 279 -4.75 -18.60 -24.27
C ASP A 279 -5.11 -19.96 -23.60
N ASP A 280 -6.23 -20.04 -22.86
CA ASP A 280 -6.69 -21.28 -22.18
C ASP A 280 -7.94 -21.92 -22.84
N GLU A 281 -8.23 -21.63 -24.10
CA GLU A 281 -9.16 -22.43 -24.92
C GLU A 281 -8.36 -23.25 -25.95
N ASP A 282 -7.82 -24.40 -25.52
CA ASP A 282 -7.62 -25.61 -26.33
C ASP A 282 -6.74 -26.61 -25.56
N GLU A 283 -7.34 -27.45 -24.72
CA GLU A 283 -6.91 -28.85 -24.59
C GLU A 283 -8.07 -29.68 -24.05
N VAL A 284 -8.63 -30.50 -24.94
CA VAL A 284 -9.82 -31.33 -24.77
C VAL A 284 -9.44 -32.63 -24.04
N GLU A 285 -10.24 -32.93 -23.02
CA GLU A 285 -10.63 -34.23 -22.42
C GLU A 285 -9.62 -35.39 -22.40
N ASP A 286 -9.43 -35.95 -21.21
CA ASP A 286 -9.76 -37.37 -21.01
C ASP A 286 -10.21 -37.62 -19.56
N GLU A 287 -11.38 -38.23 -19.45
CA GLU A 287 -12.05 -38.67 -18.23
C GLU A 287 -11.32 -39.88 -17.61
N ASP A 288 -11.21 -39.92 -16.27
CA ASP A 288 -11.77 -41.03 -15.49
C ASP A 288 -11.66 -40.83 -13.96
N LYS A 289 -12.86 -40.69 -13.38
CA LYS A 289 -13.43 -41.35 -12.17
C LYS A 289 -12.85 -41.14 -10.76
N ASP A 290 -13.78 -40.62 -9.96
CA ASP A 290 -14.19 -41.02 -8.60
C ASP A 290 -13.27 -40.70 -7.40
N ASP A 291 -13.73 -39.76 -6.56
CA ASP A 291 -14.19 -40.01 -5.18
C ASP A 291 -13.84 -38.88 -4.17
N ASP A 292 -14.90 -38.45 -3.47
CA ASP A 292 -15.05 -37.65 -2.26
C ASP A 292 -14.03 -36.58 -1.76
N GLY A 293 -14.59 -35.41 -1.37
CA GLY A 293 -14.16 -34.70 -0.15
C GLY A 293 -13.30 -33.44 -0.29
N ASP A 294 -13.96 -32.31 -0.55
CA ASP A 294 -13.72 -30.97 0.03
C ASP A 294 -12.30 -30.59 0.51
N VAL A 295 -11.45 -29.99 -0.36
CA VAL A 295 -10.30 -29.13 0.06
C VAL A 295 -9.99 -28.06 -1.01
N LYS A 296 -9.99 -26.78 -0.60
CA LYS A 296 -9.37 -25.63 -1.33
C LYS A 296 -7.93 -25.95 -1.77
N CYS A 297 -7.63 -25.95 -3.06
CA CYS A 297 -6.24 -26.06 -3.54
C CYS A 297 -5.70 -24.74 -4.14
N PRO A 298 -4.67 -24.13 -3.52
CA PRO A 298 -3.92 -23.00 -4.04
C PRO A 298 -2.94 -23.47 -5.13
N GLY A 299 -2.66 -22.62 -6.12
CA GLY A 299 -1.73 -22.92 -7.22
C GLY A 299 -0.40 -23.53 -6.73
N ASN A 300 -0.05 -24.68 -7.31
CA ASN A 300 0.97 -25.64 -6.89
C ASN A 300 2.32 -25.01 -6.41
N THR A 301 2.46 -24.71 -5.12
CA THR A 301 3.76 -24.38 -4.50
C THR A 301 4.60 -25.63 -4.24
N HIS A 302 3.96 -26.81 -4.22
CA HIS A 302 4.60 -28.09 -3.92
C HIS A 302 5.68 -28.45 -4.94
N GLY A 303 5.41 -28.30 -6.24
CA GLY A 303 6.38 -28.54 -7.32
C GLY A 303 7.58 -27.58 -7.27
N LEU A 304 7.34 -26.30 -7.01
CA LEU A 304 8.41 -25.30 -6.87
C LEU A 304 9.27 -25.54 -5.62
N LYS A 305 8.65 -25.93 -4.50
CA LYS A 305 9.36 -26.33 -3.29
C LYS A 305 10.23 -27.55 -3.56
N ASN A 306 9.70 -28.58 -4.23
CA ASN A 306 10.47 -29.79 -4.55
C ASN A 306 11.62 -29.50 -5.52
N ALA A 307 11.39 -28.65 -6.53
CA ALA A 307 12.45 -28.18 -7.42
C ALA A 307 13.53 -27.41 -6.64
N LEU A 308 13.14 -26.52 -5.73
CA LEU A 308 14.07 -25.77 -4.89
C LEU A 308 14.86 -26.71 -3.96
N ARG A 309 14.19 -27.63 -3.26
CA ARG A 309 14.85 -28.64 -2.43
C ARG A 309 15.85 -29.46 -3.24
N ASN A 310 15.52 -29.86 -4.46
CA ASN A 310 16.42 -30.58 -5.35
C ASN A 310 17.68 -29.74 -5.68
N HIS A 311 17.49 -28.45 -6.01
CA HIS A 311 18.59 -27.50 -6.25
C HIS A 311 19.47 -27.27 -5.00
N LEU A 312 18.88 -27.30 -3.80
CA LEU A 312 19.60 -27.15 -2.53
C LEU A 312 20.40 -28.41 -2.16
N LYS A 313 19.88 -29.61 -2.47
CA LYS A 313 20.53 -30.89 -2.12
C LYS A 313 21.64 -31.30 -3.08
N HIS A 314 21.54 -30.96 -4.37
CA HIS A 314 22.48 -31.43 -5.40
C HIS A 314 23.49 -30.35 -5.84
N ARG A 315 24.01 -29.54 -4.91
CA ARG A 315 24.87 -28.37 -5.20
C ARG A 315 26.17 -28.67 -5.96
N LYS A 316 26.73 -29.87 -5.82
CA LYS A 316 28.05 -30.23 -6.38
C LYS A 316 28.05 -30.68 -7.85
N HIS A 317 26.88 -30.95 -8.43
CA HIS A 317 26.79 -31.51 -9.79
C HIS A 317 26.57 -30.47 -10.89
N TRP A 318 26.25 -29.23 -10.52
CA TRP A 318 25.83 -28.19 -11.46
C TRP A 318 26.84 -27.05 -11.55
N ASN A 319 26.82 -26.32 -12.67
CA ASN A 319 27.48 -25.03 -12.75
C ASN A 319 26.91 -24.09 -11.68
N GLU A 320 27.76 -23.63 -10.77
CA GLU A 320 27.39 -22.89 -9.57
C GLU A 320 26.56 -21.64 -9.87
N LYS A 321 26.95 -20.87 -10.89
CA LYS A 321 26.28 -19.63 -11.29
C LYS A 321 24.90 -19.90 -11.91
N ALA A 322 24.81 -20.92 -12.77
CA ALA A 322 23.53 -21.32 -13.37
C ALA A 322 22.56 -21.86 -12.30
N ARG A 323 23.06 -22.68 -11.38
CA ARG A 323 22.27 -23.16 -10.23
C ARG A 323 21.78 -22.00 -9.38
N ALA A 324 22.64 -21.02 -9.10
CA ALA A 324 22.28 -19.86 -8.30
C ALA A 324 21.17 -19.02 -8.95
N GLN A 325 21.24 -18.81 -10.27
CA GLN A 325 20.18 -18.16 -11.04
C GLN A 325 18.86 -18.93 -10.99
N SER A 326 18.88 -20.24 -11.22
CA SER A 326 17.68 -21.09 -11.11
C SER A 326 17.11 -21.09 -9.69
N THR A 327 17.97 -21.13 -8.67
CA THR A 327 17.55 -21.13 -7.26
C THR A 327 16.93 -19.79 -6.87
N ALA A 328 17.51 -18.67 -7.32
CA ALA A 328 16.95 -17.34 -7.15
C ALA A 328 15.58 -17.21 -7.83
N ARG A 329 15.43 -17.75 -9.04
CA ARG A 329 14.16 -17.75 -9.77
C ARG A 329 13.11 -18.59 -9.06
N LEU A 330 13.47 -19.77 -8.54
CA LEU A 330 12.55 -20.60 -7.74
C LEU A 330 12.11 -19.90 -6.46
N LEU A 331 13.02 -19.20 -5.77
CA LEU A 331 12.70 -18.38 -4.61
C LEU A 331 11.72 -17.25 -4.94
N GLU A 332 11.94 -16.58 -6.07
CA GLU A 332 11.06 -15.53 -6.58
C GLU A 332 9.67 -16.08 -6.91
N LEU A 333 9.60 -17.22 -7.61
CA LEU A 333 8.33 -17.89 -7.93
C LEU A 333 7.59 -18.35 -6.66
N LEU A 334 8.31 -18.83 -5.65
CA LEU A 334 7.72 -19.20 -4.36
C LEU A 334 7.21 -17.97 -3.61
N GLN A 335 7.93 -16.84 -3.66
CA GLN A 335 7.46 -15.57 -3.11
C GLN A 335 6.20 -15.07 -3.85
N GLN A 336 6.18 -15.12 -5.18
CA GLN A 336 5.03 -14.77 -6.02
C GLN A 336 3.82 -15.67 -5.79
N ARG A 337 4.02 -16.92 -5.35
CA ARG A 337 2.93 -17.86 -5.00
C ARG A 337 2.59 -17.87 -3.51
N GLY A 338 3.09 -16.90 -2.74
CA GLY A 338 2.76 -16.75 -1.31
C GLY A 338 3.27 -17.91 -0.46
N ILE A 339 4.55 -18.26 -0.57
CA ILE A 339 5.18 -19.26 0.30
C ILE A 339 4.87 -18.99 1.77
N SER A 340 4.40 -20.02 2.50
CA SER A 340 4.13 -19.87 3.92
C SER A 340 5.42 -19.68 4.71
N LEU A 341 5.34 -18.99 5.86
CA LEU A 341 6.48 -18.85 6.75
C LEU A 341 7.03 -20.21 7.23
N GLU A 342 6.18 -21.22 7.33
CA GLU A 342 6.59 -22.55 7.78
C GLU A 342 7.42 -23.28 6.71
N ASP A 343 6.97 -23.23 5.44
CA ASP A 343 7.73 -23.77 4.32
C ASP A 343 9.07 -23.04 4.15
N LEU A 344 9.06 -21.72 4.31
CA LEU A 344 10.29 -20.93 4.23
C LEU A 344 11.29 -21.31 5.34
N LYS A 345 10.82 -21.56 6.57
CA LYS A 345 11.66 -22.07 7.66
C LYS A 345 12.26 -23.44 7.31
N GLU A 346 11.46 -24.34 6.74
CA GLU A 346 11.92 -25.67 6.35
C GLU A 346 13.03 -25.58 5.29
N LEU A 347 12.82 -24.78 4.24
CA LEU A 347 13.80 -24.57 3.18
C LEU A 347 15.09 -23.91 3.71
N ILE A 348 14.99 -22.93 4.62
CA ILE A 348 16.16 -22.34 5.30
C ILE A 348 16.92 -23.43 6.05
N LYS A 349 16.22 -24.26 6.82
CA LYS A 349 16.85 -25.35 7.59
C LYS A 349 17.55 -26.35 6.68
N GLU A 350 16.93 -26.74 5.57
CA GLU A 350 17.57 -27.60 4.57
C GLU A 350 18.84 -26.97 4.01
N MET A 351 18.78 -25.68 3.67
CA MET A 351 19.93 -24.94 3.16
C MET A 351 21.06 -24.81 4.19
N GLU A 352 20.73 -24.58 5.46
CA GLU A 352 21.70 -24.51 6.55
C GLU A 352 22.44 -25.84 6.75
N GLU A 353 21.71 -26.96 6.76
CA GLU A 353 22.32 -28.29 6.89
C GLU A 353 23.23 -28.62 5.71
N GLU A 354 22.85 -28.14 4.52
CA GLU A 354 23.66 -28.25 3.33
C GLU A 354 24.95 -27.41 3.44
N ILE A 355 24.85 -26.12 3.76
CA ILE A 355 26.01 -25.23 3.94
C ILE A 355 26.95 -25.75 5.04
N LYS A 356 26.41 -26.35 6.09
CA LYS A 356 27.21 -26.93 7.19
C LYS A 356 28.11 -28.08 6.73
N LYS A 357 27.73 -28.83 5.69
CA LYS A 357 28.52 -29.96 5.16
C LYS A 357 29.79 -29.53 4.43
N ASP A 358 29.74 -28.40 3.72
CA ASP A 358 30.83 -27.96 2.83
C ASP A 358 31.26 -26.50 3.00
N LYS A 359 30.81 -25.86 4.09
CA LYS A 359 31.02 -24.45 4.45
C LYS A 359 30.36 -23.44 3.50
N GLY A 360 29.59 -23.89 2.51
CA GLY A 360 28.82 -23.05 1.58
C GLY A 360 29.65 -22.16 0.66
N SER A 361 29.15 -21.97 -0.55
CA SER A 361 29.74 -21.03 -1.51
C SER A 361 29.22 -19.59 -1.35
N ASP A 362 29.77 -18.61 -2.09
CA ASP A 362 29.27 -17.21 -2.05
C ASP A 362 27.80 -17.14 -2.47
N GLU A 363 27.44 -17.86 -3.53
CA GLU A 363 26.08 -17.93 -4.05
C GLU A 363 25.10 -18.60 -3.07
N ASP A 364 25.55 -19.61 -2.33
CA ASP A 364 24.73 -20.21 -1.27
C ASP A 364 24.36 -19.16 -0.21
N TYR A 365 25.31 -18.37 0.25
CA TYR A 365 25.02 -17.34 1.25
C TYR A 365 24.19 -16.19 0.69
N ARG A 366 24.28 -15.85 -0.61
CA ARG A 366 23.35 -14.90 -1.26
C ARG A 366 21.92 -15.40 -1.25
N ILE A 367 21.71 -16.67 -1.59
CA ILE A 367 20.37 -17.27 -1.58
C ILE A 367 19.84 -17.32 -0.15
N LEU A 368 20.65 -17.77 0.82
CA LEU A 368 20.27 -17.81 2.24
C LEU A 368 19.94 -16.42 2.78
N SER A 369 20.72 -15.41 2.41
CA SER A 369 20.49 -14.00 2.72
C SER A 369 19.12 -13.54 2.22
N ARG A 370 18.75 -13.88 0.97
CA ARG A 370 17.41 -13.60 0.43
C ARG A 370 16.30 -14.32 1.19
N MET A 371 16.50 -15.58 1.57
CA MET A 371 15.51 -16.34 2.34
C MET A 371 15.26 -15.71 3.72
N TYR A 372 16.31 -15.23 4.39
CA TYR A 372 16.18 -14.49 5.65
C TYR A 372 15.46 -13.15 5.48
N LYS A 373 15.74 -12.41 4.39
CA LYS A 373 14.99 -11.20 4.04
C LYS A 373 13.49 -11.48 3.93
N LEU A 374 13.12 -12.55 3.22
CA LEU A 374 11.71 -12.96 3.05
C LEU A 374 11.05 -13.35 4.38
N LYS A 375 11.83 -13.96 5.28
CA LYS A 375 11.37 -14.32 6.62
C LYS A 375 11.21 -13.08 7.54
N GLY A 376 11.72 -11.92 7.14
CA GLY A 376 11.76 -10.71 7.98
C GLY A 376 12.85 -10.75 9.05
N GLU A 377 13.83 -11.65 8.93
CA GLU A 377 14.95 -11.77 9.86
C GLU A 377 16.20 -11.12 9.28
N ARG A 378 17.00 -10.48 10.15
CA ARG A 378 18.24 -9.79 9.77
C ARG A 378 19.38 -10.14 10.71
N TYR A 379 20.60 -9.84 10.30
CA TYR A 379 21.84 -9.97 11.10
C TYR A 379 22.15 -11.40 11.55
N LYS A 380 21.66 -12.40 10.82
CA LYS A 380 22.07 -13.78 11.04
C LYS A 380 23.55 -13.92 10.71
N THR A 381 24.26 -14.64 11.56
CA THR A 381 25.72 -14.78 11.46
C THR A 381 26.09 -16.25 11.32
N TYR A 382 26.98 -16.55 10.38
CA TYR A 382 27.53 -17.89 10.17
C TYR A 382 29.03 -17.86 10.35
N ILE A 383 29.57 -18.81 11.10
CA ILE A 383 31.00 -19.06 11.23
C ILE A 383 31.29 -20.44 10.66
N ASN A 384 32.13 -20.51 9.63
CA ASN A 384 32.53 -21.77 9.00
C ASN A 384 31.35 -22.68 8.62
N GLY A 385 30.27 -22.11 8.09
CA GLY A 385 29.06 -22.84 7.69
C GLY A 385 28.07 -23.14 8.80
N LYS A 386 28.40 -22.85 10.07
CA LYS A 386 27.51 -23.03 11.21
C LYS A 386 26.85 -21.71 11.59
N LYS A 387 25.53 -21.71 11.74
CA LYS A 387 24.78 -20.57 12.29
C LYS A 387 25.17 -20.35 13.74
N VAL A 388 25.39 -19.09 14.09
CA VAL A 388 25.70 -18.65 15.45
C VAL A 388 24.58 -17.73 15.92
N ASP A 389 23.96 -18.12 17.03
CA ASP A 389 22.98 -17.30 17.72
C ASP A 389 23.68 -16.51 18.84
N PHE A 390 23.24 -15.28 19.04
CA PHE A 390 23.76 -14.42 20.09
C PHE A 390 22.75 -14.30 21.22
N ASP A 391 23.26 -14.22 22.45
CA ASP A 391 22.47 -13.90 23.63
C ASP A 391 22.04 -12.43 23.67
N VAL A 392 22.82 -11.56 23.01
CA VAL A 392 22.49 -10.16 22.75
C VAL A 392 22.53 -9.92 21.24
N ASN A 393 21.43 -9.42 20.69
CA ASN A 393 21.33 -9.19 19.24
C ASN A 393 22.42 -8.21 18.74
N PRO A 394 22.93 -8.42 17.51
CA PRO A 394 23.77 -7.45 16.84
C PRO A 394 23.10 -6.08 16.75
N ILE A 395 23.90 -5.01 16.83
CA ILE A 395 23.45 -3.63 16.69
C ILE A 395 24.23 -2.93 15.58
N VAL A 396 23.65 -1.89 14.99
CA VAL A 396 24.34 -1.05 14.00
C VAL A 396 24.70 0.29 14.64
N VAL A 397 25.97 0.63 14.64
CA VAL A 397 26.48 1.93 15.12
C VAL A 397 27.36 2.52 14.02
N ASN A 398 27.04 3.74 13.58
CA ASN A 398 27.74 4.44 12.50
C ASN A 398 27.89 3.59 11.21
N GLY A 399 26.83 2.87 10.84
CA GLY A 399 26.83 1.99 9.66
C GLY A 399 27.68 0.72 9.81
N ARG A 400 28.16 0.40 11.02
CA ARG A 400 28.93 -0.82 11.31
C ARG A 400 28.12 -1.76 12.18
N THR A 401 28.08 -3.03 11.79
CA THR A 401 27.46 -4.09 12.61
C THR A 401 28.40 -4.47 13.75
N LEU A 402 27.96 -4.24 14.97
CA LEU A 402 28.62 -4.66 16.19
C LEU A 402 27.95 -5.91 16.73
N VAL A 403 28.75 -6.85 17.19
CA VAL A 403 28.31 -8.16 17.71
C VAL A 403 28.91 -8.43 19.08
N PRO A 404 28.31 -9.30 19.91
CA PRO A 404 28.91 -9.76 21.15
C PRO A 404 30.26 -10.40 20.86
N PHE A 405 31.30 -9.75 21.35
CA PHE A 405 32.67 -10.05 20.98
C PHE A 405 33.13 -11.44 21.43
N ARG A 406 32.65 -11.90 22.60
CA ARG A 406 33.00 -13.21 23.16
C ARG A 406 32.55 -14.37 22.27
N THR A 407 31.28 -14.39 21.88
CA THR A 407 30.68 -15.49 21.11
C THR A 407 31.45 -15.76 19.81
N ILE A 408 31.78 -14.71 19.07
CA ILE A 408 32.53 -14.84 17.82
C ILE A 408 33.97 -15.31 18.08
N ALA A 409 34.65 -14.76 19.09
CA ALA A 409 36.02 -15.13 19.40
C ALA A 409 36.12 -16.62 19.81
N GLU A 410 35.20 -17.10 20.65
CA GLU A 410 35.14 -18.49 21.09
C GLU A 410 34.82 -19.44 19.93
N GLU A 411 33.84 -19.12 19.07
CA GLU A 411 33.56 -19.93 17.87
C GLU A 411 34.73 -19.92 16.86
N LEU A 412 35.59 -18.91 16.89
CA LEU A 412 36.84 -18.85 16.13
C LEU A 412 38.02 -19.56 16.82
N GLY A 413 37.79 -20.22 17.97
CA GLY A 413 38.77 -20.97 18.73
C GLY A 413 39.74 -20.10 19.54
N ALA A 414 39.29 -18.92 19.98
CA ALA A 414 40.06 -18.02 20.81
C ALA A 414 39.56 -18.00 22.26
N ASP A 415 40.48 -17.86 23.21
CA ASP A 415 40.16 -17.68 24.62
C ASP A 415 39.89 -16.21 24.93
N VAL A 416 38.82 -15.93 25.69
CA VAL A 416 38.39 -14.56 26.00
C VAL A 416 38.44 -14.31 27.51
N GLN A 417 39.28 -13.38 27.93
CA GLN A 417 39.38 -12.92 29.30
C GLN A 417 38.82 -11.51 29.46
N TRP A 418 37.98 -11.31 30.48
CA TRP A 418 37.48 -9.99 30.87
C TRP A 418 38.14 -9.52 32.16
N LEU A 419 38.76 -8.35 32.13
CA LEU A 419 39.35 -7.68 33.29
C LEU A 419 38.48 -6.47 33.66
N GLY A 420 37.52 -6.70 34.56
CA GLY A 420 36.48 -5.72 34.91
C GLY A 420 37.03 -4.42 35.50
N ALA A 421 38.03 -4.50 36.38
CA ALA A 421 38.65 -3.32 37.00
C ALA A 421 39.29 -2.38 35.96
N GLU A 422 39.81 -2.93 34.86
CA GLU A 422 40.47 -2.19 33.79
C GLU A 422 39.56 -1.93 32.58
N LYS A 423 38.30 -2.39 32.64
CA LYS A 423 37.34 -2.40 31.53
C LYS A 423 37.93 -2.95 30.23
N LYS A 424 38.72 -4.01 30.35
CA LYS A 424 39.58 -4.54 29.29
C LYS A 424 39.18 -5.96 28.91
N VAL A 425 39.05 -6.22 27.61
CA VAL A 425 38.90 -7.56 27.05
C VAL A 425 40.23 -7.99 26.43
N ILE A 426 40.67 -9.20 26.75
CA ILE A 426 41.86 -9.83 26.15
C ILE A 426 41.39 -11.09 25.43
N VAL A 427 41.80 -11.24 24.16
CA VAL A 427 41.53 -12.43 23.36
C VAL A 427 42.82 -13.04 22.90
N THR A 428 42.95 -14.34 23.07
CA THR A 428 44.15 -15.07 22.65
C THR A 428 43.77 -16.21 21.72
N LYS A 429 44.38 -16.23 20.53
CA LYS A 429 44.29 -17.34 19.56
C LYS A 429 45.70 -17.69 19.08
N GLY A 430 46.24 -18.81 19.57
CA GLY A 430 47.61 -19.22 19.27
C GLY A 430 48.62 -18.14 19.69
N LYS A 431 49.35 -17.58 18.73
CA LYS A 431 50.34 -16.50 18.95
C LYS A 431 49.78 -15.07 18.81
N THR A 432 48.47 -14.94 18.62
CA THR A 432 47.80 -13.66 18.44
C THR A 432 47.03 -13.29 19.71
N THR A 433 47.34 -12.13 20.31
CA THR A 433 46.57 -11.55 21.41
C THR A 433 45.98 -10.21 20.99
N VAL A 434 44.67 -10.04 21.13
CA VAL A 434 43.95 -8.79 20.88
C VAL A 434 43.47 -8.21 22.21
N ILE A 435 43.85 -6.97 22.50
CA ILE A 435 43.49 -6.27 23.73
C ILE A 435 42.63 -5.06 23.37
N LEU A 436 41.42 -5.03 23.91
CA LEU A 436 40.42 -3.98 23.71
C LEU A 436 40.06 -3.36 25.05
N VAL A 437 39.90 -2.04 25.07
CA VAL A 437 39.44 -1.31 26.25
C VAL A 437 38.11 -0.65 25.90
N LEU A 438 37.09 -0.82 26.75
CA LEU A 438 35.77 -0.23 26.52
C LEU A 438 35.87 1.30 26.36
N GLY A 439 35.10 1.83 25.41
CA GLY A 439 35.06 3.25 25.08
C GLY A 439 36.22 3.73 24.21
N GLN A 440 37.20 2.87 23.89
CA GLN A 440 38.28 3.23 22.97
C GLN A 440 37.96 2.78 21.54
N ASP A 441 38.41 3.58 20.58
CA ASP A 441 38.38 3.31 19.15
C ASP A 441 39.69 2.67 18.65
N THR A 442 40.56 2.23 19.58
CA THR A 442 41.79 1.50 19.25
C THR A 442 41.90 0.20 20.04
N ALA A 443 42.55 -0.77 19.41
CA ALA A 443 42.93 -2.05 20.00
C ALA A 443 44.44 -2.24 19.90
N ILE A 444 44.99 -3.06 20.78
CA ILE A 444 46.37 -3.54 20.67
C ILE A 444 46.33 -4.96 20.11
N ILE A 445 47.06 -5.21 19.03
CA ILE A 445 47.22 -6.54 18.45
C ILE A 445 48.68 -6.97 18.66
N GLN A 446 48.86 -8.10 19.32
CA GLN A 446 50.16 -8.74 19.51
C GLN A 446 50.21 -10.01 18.66
N LYS A 447 51.24 -10.14 17.81
CA LYS A 447 51.49 -11.34 17.00
C LYS A 447 52.95 -11.76 17.19
N GLY A 448 53.17 -12.79 18.01
CA GLY A 448 54.54 -13.16 18.44
C GLY A 448 55.22 -11.99 19.18
N ASN A 449 56.36 -11.52 18.68
CA ASN A 449 57.10 -10.40 19.27
C ASN A 449 56.64 -9.02 18.76
N SER A 450 55.71 -8.96 17.79
CA SER A 450 55.21 -7.71 17.24
C SER A 450 54.00 -7.21 18.02
N LYS A 451 53.96 -5.90 18.32
CA LYS A 451 52.86 -5.22 18.99
C LYS A 451 52.46 -3.99 18.18
N THR A 452 51.22 -3.95 17.71
CA THR A 452 50.68 -2.84 16.93
C THR A 452 49.42 -2.28 17.56
N ARG A 453 49.11 -1.01 17.28
CA ARG A 453 47.81 -0.39 17.56
C ARG A 453 46.99 -0.38 16.28
N ALA A 454 45.76 -0.85 16.36
CA ALA A 454 44.82 -0.87 15.24
C ALA A 454 43.60 -0.01 15.60
N LYS A 455 43.12 0.78 14.64
CA LYS A 455 41.91 1.58 14.78
C LYS A 455 40.69 0.71 14.48
N LEU A 456 39.63 0.88 15.26
CA LEU A 456 38.33 0.29 15.02
C LEU A 456 37.47 1.26 14.21
N ASP A 457 36.64 0.71 13.32
CA ASP A 457 35.66 1.49 12.56
C ASP A 457 34.54 2.06 13.43
N ALA A 458 34.33 1.49 14.63
CA ALA A 458 33.47 2.02 15.68
C ALA A 458 34.01 1.59 17.06
N PRO A 459 33.85 2.41 18.11
CA PRO A 459 34.39 2.11 19.43
C PRO A 459 33.78 0.84 20.03
N ALA A 460 34.58 0.11 20.81
CA ALA A 460 34.07 -1.00 21.59
C ALA A 460 33.15 -0.46 22.69
N LEU A 461 31.91 -0.96 22.75
CA LEU A 461 30.90 -0.43 23.67
C LEU A 461 30.27 -1.54 24.52
N LEU A 462 29.73 -1.14 25.66
CA LEU A 462 28.97 -2.04 26.51
C LEU A 462 27.48 -1.90 26.17
N HIS A 463 26.83 -3.00 25.79
CA HIS A 463 25.40 -3.04 25.52
C HIS A 463 24.82 -4.32 26.11
N ASN A 464 23.75 -4.22 26.91
CA ASN A 464 23.10 -5.35 27.58
C ASN A 464 24.10 -6.30 28.27
N ASN A 465 25.08 -5.73 28.97
CA ASN A 465 26.13 -6.46 29.67
C ASN A 465 27.00 -7.36 28.75
N ARG A 466 27.12 -6.99 27.46
CA ARG A 466 28.05 -7.57 26.48
C ARG A 466 28.93 -6.48 25.89
N THR A 467 30.21 -6.83 25.68
CA THR A 467 31.11 -5.98 24.92
C THR A 467 30.84 -6.18 23.44
N MET A 468 30.39 -5.12 22.78
CA MET A 468 30.03 -5.09 21.37
C MET A 468 31.19 -4.50 20.58
N VAL A 469 31.62 -5.20 19.53
CA VAL A 469 32.79 -4.81 18.71
C VAL A 469 32.42 -4.98 17.24
N PRO A 470 32.93 -4.13 16.33
CA PRO A 470 32.74 -4.31 14.89
C PRO A 470 33.17 -5.71 14.45
N ILE A 471 32.24 -6.44 13.84
CA ILE A 471 32.45 -7.86 13.49
C ILE A 471 33.68 -8.05 12.59
N ARG A 472 33.89 -7.15 11.63
CA ARG A 472 35.02 -7.20 10.71
C ARG A 472 36.36 -7.09 11.43
N PHE A 473 36.51 -6.09 12.29
CA PHE A 473 37.73 -5.89 13.06
C PHE A 473 38.08 -7.13 13.91
N LEU A 474 37.08 -7.68 14.59
CA LEU A 474 37.24 -8.87 15.43
C LEU A 474 37.71 -10.08 14.61
N SER A 475 36.98 -10.41 13.55
CA SER A 475 37.28 -11.59 12.73
C SER A 475 38.63 -11.49 12.02
N GLU A 476 38.94 -10.34 11.41
CA GLU A 476 40.21 -10.13 10.68
C GLU A 476 41.41 -10.13 11.63
N SER A 477 41.27 -9.58 12.84
CA SER A 477 42.32 -9.62 13.85
C SER A 477 42.68 -11.06 14.25
N LEU A 478 41.71 -11.98 14.20
CA LEU A 478 41.88 -13.41 14.48
C LEU A 478 42.16 -14.26 13.23
N GLY A 479 42.45 -13.62 12.09
CA GLY A 479 42.83 -14.26 10.84
C GLY A 479 41.67 -14.84 10.03
N ALA A 480 40.43 -14.42 10.31
CA ALA A 480 39.25 -14.84 9.56
C ALA A 480 38.83 -13.78 8.53
N LYS A 481 38.19 -14.20 7.43
CA LYS A 481 37.58 -13.34 6.43
C LYS A 481 36.11 -13.11 6.77
N VAL A 482 35.61 -11.89 6.56
CA VAL A 482 34.19 -11.54 6.75
C VAL A 482 33.57 -11.10 5.44
N ASP A 483 32.50 -11.79 5.05
CA ASP A 483 31.65 -11.43 3.93
C ASP A 483 30.28 -10.97 4.46
N TYR A 484 29.71 -9.96 3.81
CA TYR A 484 28.40 -9.38 4.17
C TYR A 484 27.48 -9.40 2.95
N TYR A 485 26.32 -10.02 3.10
CA TYR A 485 25.30 -10.11 2.05
C TYR A 485 24.15 -9.18 2.42
N SER A 486 23.96 -8.14 1.62
CA SER A 486 23.09 -7.01 1.95
C SER A 486 21.61 -7.35 1.86
N GLU A 487 21.21 -8.37 1.09
CA GLU A 487 19.79 -8.68 0.87
C GLU A 487 19.02 -8.96 2.16
N GLY A 488 19.57 -9.80 3.05
CA GLY A 488 19.04 -10.12 4.38
C GLY A 488 19.94 -9.68 5.54
N SER A 489 20.90 -8.80 5.27
CA SER A 489 21.91 -8.38 6.25
C SER A 489 22.64 -9.58 6.90
N LEU A 490 23.04 -10.55 6.08
CA LEU A 490 23.70 -11.78 6.53
C LEU A 490 25.19 -11.57 6.69
N VAL A 491 25.77 -12.02 7.81
CA VAL A 491 27.21 -11.99 8.05
C VAL A 491 27.78 -13.40 7.98
N VAL A 492 28.88 -13.57 7.24
CA VAL A 492 29.54 -14.87 7.09
C VAL A 492 31.02 -14.71 7.38
N ILE A 493 31.52 -15.54 8.29
CA ILE A 493 32.92 -15.57 8.71
C ILE A 493 33.53 -16.90 8.28
N LYS A 494 34.66 -16.85 7.57
CA LYS A 494 35.42 -18.04 7.11
C LYS A 494 36.85 -17.97 7.62
N THR A 495 37.36 -19.09 8.14
CA THR A 495 38.76 -19.25 8.57
C THR A 495 39.57 -20.10 7.62
#